data_AF-A0A9J6GCR7-F1
#
_entry.id   AF-A0A9J6GCR7-F1
#
_cell.length_a   1.000
_cell.length_b   1.000
_cell.length_c   1.000
_cell.angle_alpha   90.00
_cell.angle_beta   90.00
_cell.angle_gamma   90.00
#
_symmetry.space_group_name_H-M   'P 1'
#
loop_
_entity.id
_entity.type
_entity.pdbx_description
1 polymer ?
#
loop_
_entity_poly.entity_id
_entity_poly.type
_entity_poly.pdbx_seq_one_letter_code
_entity_poly.pdbx_strand_id
1 'polypeptide(L)'
;MDINIEARRSLKICKLQLIAWDSSCVGPITAECSASSLTVVSRRADSEERATFELRFPDGYVFQEGTLSPIRTDQGVRRRGGAALEPCREVTFGGVPFDRTDAVGREANREPVPGVPYSVDCAQCSAPILRRGAAFRRVLPLPSEGWREAAGDWFCHDHGDPKNGGIPDVLAPKEDELFTSADRFLVHHSAVQDGVVANDGRLRCSVCQRVVGKKDSCAASALFTTRVQVASDAQSRVPCSAGDAAFVVSSLIRGQLLINTNCRIILESEGDRSLLLWLMETGLEHCAASGLQPGTTCLCPAQASNQGAAAF
;
A
#
# COMPACT_ATOMS: atom_id res chain seq x y z
N MET A 1 13.75 -20.52 -17.36
CA MET A 1 13.05 -19.62 -16.42
C MET A 1 12.02 -18.84 -17.22
N ASP A 2 10.85 -18.60 -16.66
CA ASP A 2 9.84 -17.73 -17.27
C ASP A 2 9.71 -16.47 -16.42
N ILE A 3 9.43 -15.34 -17.06
CA ILE A 3 9.40 -14.02 -16.43
C ILE A 3 8.18 -13.28 -16.95
N ASN A 4 7.39 -12.75 -16.03
CA ASN A 4 6.28 -11.85 -16.31
C ASN A 4 6.56 -10.52 -15.62
N ILE A 5 6.42 -9.44 -16.37
CA ILE A 5 6.59 -8.08 -15.91
C ILE A 5 5.28 -7.35 -16.17
N GLU A 6 4.72 -6.82 -15.11
CA GLU A 6 3.50 -6.06 -15.12
C GLU A 6 3.80 -4.64 -14.68
N ALA A 7 3.81 -3.72 -15.64
CA ALA A 7 4.05 -2.30 -15.41
C ALA A 7 2.74 -1.50 -15.46
N ARG A 8 2.48 -0.74 -14.40
CA ARG A 8 1.34 0.16 -14.26
C ARG A 8 1.86 1.59 -14.05
N ARG A 9 2.10 2.31 -15.15
CA ARG A 9 2.76 3.64 -15.12
C ARG A 9 1.99 4.66 -14.29
N SER A 10 0.67 4.76 -14.47
CA SER A 10 -0.20 5.71 -13.77
C SER A 10 -0.13 5.58 -12.24
N LEU A 11 0.19 4.38 -11.77
CA LEU A 11 0.25 4.03 -10.35
C LEU A 11 1.67 4.02 -9.81
N LYS A 12 2.65 4.15 -10.69
CA LYS A 12 4.07 3.93 -10.37
C LYS A 12 4.25 2.58 -9.70
N ILE A 13 3.69 1.53 -10.30
CA ILE A 13 3.87 0.14 -9.84
C ILE A 13 4.51 -0.65 -10.97
N CYS A 14 5.55 -1.40 -10.65
CA CYS A 14 6.06 -2.47 -11.49
C CYS A 14 6.08 -3.74 -10.64
N LYS A 15 5.25 -4.71 -11.01
CA LYS A 15 5.26 -6.04 -10.41
C LYS A 15 6.05 -6.96 -11.32
N LEU A 16 7.03 -7.64 -10.74
CA LEU A 16 7.82 -8.62 -11.44
C LEU A 16 7.59 -9.99 -10.82
N GLN A 17 7.28 -10.95 -11.67
CA GLN A 17 7.05 -12.34 -11.33
C GLN A 17 8.02 -13.21 -12.12
N LEU A 18 8.86 -13.94 -11.40
CA LEU A 18 9.79 -14.90 -11.96
C LEU A 18 9.30 -16.30 -11.62
N ILE A 19 9.28 -17.18 -12.61
CA ILE A 19 8.92 -18.58 -12.44
C ILE A 19 10.12 -19.43 -12.84
N ALA A 20 10.80 -19.97 -11.83
CA ALA A 20 11.85 -20.95 -12.05
C ALA A 20 11.21 -22.35 -12.06
N TRP A 21 11.17 -22.95 -13.25
CA TRP A 21 10.77 -24.34 -13.44
C TRP A 21 11.90 -25.27 -13.02
N ASP A 22 11.55 -26.42 -12.43
CA ASP A 22 12.47 -27.38 -11.78
C ASP A 22 13.03 -26.87 -10.43
N SER A 23 12.17 -26.87 -9.42
CA SER A 23 12.47 -26.38 -8.07
C SER A 23 13.60 -27.14 -7.37
N SER A 24 13.93 -28.36 -7.82
CA SER A 24 14.99 -29.21 -7.24
C SER A 24 16.38 -28.58 -7.38
N CYS A 25 16.59 -27.76 -8.41
CA CYS A 25 17.92 -27.27 -8.77
C CYS A 25 18.16 -25.79 -8.44
N VAL A 26 17.17 -25.12 -7.85
CA VAL A 26 17.17 -23.66 -7.72
C VAL A 26 17.38 -23.28 -6.25
N GLY A 27 18.63 -22.96 -5.92
CA GLY A 27 19.06 -22.38 -4.65
C GLY A 27 18.52 -20.96 -4.46
N PRO A 28 19.07 -20.17 -3.52
CA PRO A 28 18.57 -18.83 -3.25
C PRO A 28 18.63 -17.96 -4.51
N ILE A 29 17.50 -17.28 -4.78
CA ILE A 29 17.38 -16.29 -5.83
C ILE A 29 17.55 -14.92 -5.18
N THR A 30 18.50 -14.14 -5.69
CA THR A 30 18.66 -12.73 -5.34
C THR A 30 18.35 -11.88 -6.55
N ALA A 31 17.77 -10.70 -6.34
CA ALA A 31 17.49 -9.75 -7.40
C ALA A 31 18.09 -8.40 -7.02
N GLU A 32 18.85 -7.82 -7.94
CA GLU A 32 19.46 -6.51 -7.83
C GLU A 32 18.87 -5.63 -8.92
N CYS A 33 18.34 -4.46 -8.55
CA CYS A 33 17.76 -3.53 -9.51
C CYS A 33 18.67 -2.31 -9.63
N SER A 34 18.99 -1.96 -10.87
CA SER A 34 19.57 -0.67 -11.23
C SER A 34 18.48 0.26 -11.74
N ALA A 35 18.85 1.49 -12.10
CA ALA A 35 17.94 2.43 -12.71
C ALA A 35 17.27 1.88 -13.99
N SER A 36 17.98 1.11 -14.82
CA SER A 36 17.49 0.70 -16.15
C SER A 36 17.49 -0.82 -16.38
N SER A 37 17.92 -1.60 -15.39
CA SER A 37 17.98 -3.05 -15.50
C SER A 37 17.67 -3.74 -14.19
N LEU A 38 17.21 -4.98 -14.31
CA LEU A 38 17.04 -5.89 -13.20
C LEU A 38 17.91 -7.12 -13.44
N THR A 39 18.81 -7.38 -12.51
CA THR A 39 19.71 -8.52 -12.53
C THR A 39 19.21 -9.55 -11.52
N VAL A 40 18.77 -10.70 -12.02
CA VAL A 40 18.39 -11.84 -11.19
C VAL A 40 19.55 -12.81 -11.17
N VAL A 41 20.03 -13.15 -9.98
CA VAL A 41 21.06 -14.16 -9.77
C VAL A 41 20.43 -15.35 -9.08
N SER A 42 20.48 -16.50 -9.75
CA SER A 42 20.08 -17.79 -9.19
C SER A 42 21.33 -18.61 -8.93
N ARG A 43 21.48 -19.13 -7.72
CA ARG A 43 22.51 -20.14 -7.40
C ARG A 43 21.92 -21.53 -7.49
N ARG A 44 22.66 -22.50 -8.01
CA ARG A 44 22.27 -23.92 -7.86
C ARG A 44 22.57 -24.37 -6.42
N ALA A 45 21.74 -25.25 -5.87
CA ALA A 45 21.88 -25.71 -4.48
C ALA A 45 23.26 -26.37 -4.22
N ASP A 46 23.79 -27.08 -5.21
CA ASP A 46 24.99 -27.92 -5.08
C ASP A 46 26.18 -27.43 -5.93
N SER A 47 26.15 -26.18 -6.42
CA SER A 47 27.20 -25.66 -7.30
C SER A 47 27.46 -24.17 -7.07
N GLU A 48 28.73 -23.77 -7.17
CA GLU A 48 29.15 -22.36 -7.25
C GLU A 48 28.71 -21.70 -8.57
N GLU A 49 28.13 -22.46 -9.51
CA GLU A 49 27.54 -21.93 -10.73
C GLU A 49 26.42 -20.93 -10.40
N ARG A 50 26.65 -19.69 -10.84
CA ARG A 50 25.67 -18.60 -10.77
C ARG A 50 25.05 -18.42 -12.15
N ALA A 51 23.75 -18.62 -12.24
CA ALA A 51 22.98 -18.22 -13.40
C ALA A 51 22.53 -16.78 -13.20
N THR A 52 22.99 -15.88 -14.08
CA THR A 52 22.59 -14.47 -14.07
C THR A 52 21.67 -14.20 -15.25
N PHE A 53 20.58 -13.49 -14.99
CA PHE A 53 19.62 -13.03 -15.98
C PHE A 53 19.51 -11.52 -15.86
N GLU A 54 19.81 -10.79 -16.94
CA GLU A 54 19.66 -9.34 -16.98
C GLU A 54 18.44 -9.00 -17.82
N LEU A 55 17.46 -8.34 -17.20
CA LEU A 55 16.31 -7.75 -17.84
C LEU A 55 16.60 -6.28 -18.05
N ARG A 56 16.59 -5.83 -19.31
CA ARG A 56 16.72 -4.40 -19.63
C ARG A 56 15.36 -3.83 -19.97
N PHE A 57 15.03 -2.75 -19.28
CA PHE A 57 13.77 -2.06 -19.51
C PHE A 57 13.91 -1.04 -20.64
N PRO A 58 12.82 -0.76 -21.39
CA PRO A 58 12.80 0.30 -22.38
C PRO A 58 13.16 1.67 -21.82
N ASP A 59 13.61 2.57 -22.70
CA ASP A 59 13.83 3.97 -22.37
C ASP A 59 12.53 4.58 -21.79
N GLY A 60 12.60 5.04 -20.55
CA GLY A 60 11.46 5.60 -19.80
C GLY A 60 11.10 4.84 -18.52
N TYR A 61 11.58 3.61 -18.35
CA TYR A 61 11.46 2.86 -17.11
C TYR A 61 12.67 3.12 -16.22
N VAL A 62 12.49 3.89 -15.15
CA VAL A 62 13.52 4.10 -14.14
C VAL A 62 13.08 3.54 -12.80
N PHE A 63 13.81 2.57 -12.26
CA PHE A 63 13.60 2.13 -10.89
C PHE A 63 14.36 3.03 -9.92
N GLN A 64 13.68 3.43 -8.86
CA GLN A 64 14.36 4.10 -7.75
C GLN A 64 15.06 3.05 -6.89
N GLU A 65 16.35 3.21 -6.70
CA GLU A 65 17.14 2.36 -5.80
C GLU A 65 16.51 2.34 -4.40
N GLY A 66 16.42 1.16 -3.80
CA GLY A 66 15.80 0.96 -2.48
C GLY A 66 14.26 0.91 -2.48
N THR A 67 13.58 1.01 -3.62
CA THR A 67 12.10 0.85 -3.69
C THR A 67 11.63 -0.57 -3.98
N LEU A 68 12.54 -1.53 -4.05
CA LEU A 68 12.18 -2.94 -4.18
C LEU A 68 11.50 -3.41 -2.91
N SER A 69 10.29 -3.95 -3.05
CA SER A 69 9.66 -4.68 -1.97
C SER A 69 10.51 -5.91 -1.61
N PRO A 70 10.42 -6.41 -0.36
CA PRO A 70 11.01 -7.69 0.00
C PRO A 70 10.63 -8.78 -1.01
N ILE A 71 11.61 -9.58 -1.40
CA ILE A 71 11.43 -10.68 -2.34
C ILE A 71 10.53 -11.73 -1.68
N ARG A 72 9.36 -11.97 -2.25
CA ARG A 72 8.48 -13.07 -1.85
C ARG A 72 8.81 -14.30 -2.67
N THR A 73 9.03 -15.42 -2.01
CA THR A 73 9.29 -16.70 -2.67
C THR A 73 8.21 -17.68 -2.27
N ASP A 74 7.51 -18.23 -3.26
CA ASP A 74 6.53 -19.29 -3.06
C ASP A 74 6.94 -20.52 -3.87
N GLN A 75 6.81 -21.71 -3.27
CA GLN A 75 6.98 -22.98 -3.97
C GLN A 75 5.60 -23.56 -4.28
N GLY A 76 5.43 -24.07 -5.49
CA GLY A 76 4.15 -24.62 -5.91
C GLY A 76 4.27 -25.47 -7.16
N VAL A 77 3.12 -25.78 -7.75
CA VAL A 77 3.01 -26.56 -8.99
C VAL A 77 2.14 -25.78 -9.97
N ARG A 78 2.62 -25.58 -11.20
CA ARG A 78 1.92 -24.82 -12.24
C ARG A 78 1.94 -25.55 -13.58
N ARG A 79 0.96 -25.24 -14.44
CA ARG A 79 0.98 -25.72 -15.83
C ARG A 79 1.86 -24.81 -16.68
N ARG A 80 2.69 -25.41 -17.52
CA ARG A 80 3.52 -24.71 -18.51
C ARG A 80 2.94 -24.94 -19.90
N GLY A 81 2.43 -23.90 -20.57
CA GLY A 81 1.97 -23.99 -21.96
C GLY A 81 0.87 -25.04 -22.24
N GLY A 82 -0.02 -25.30 -21.28
CA GLY A 82 -1.08 -26.33 -21.42
C GLY A 82 -0.64 -27.77 -21.10
N ALA A 83 0.62 -27.97 -20.69
CA ALA A 83 1.16 -29.26 -20.29
C ALA A 83 0.73 -29.69 -18.87
N ALA A 84 1.32 -30.80 -18.40
CA ALA A 84 1.15 -31.31 -17.05
C ALA A 84 1.57 -30.28 -15.98
N LEU A 85 1.16 -30.53 -14.74
CA LEU A 85 1.55 -29.74 -13.59
C LEU A 85 3.04 -29.99 -13.26
N GLU A 86 3.85 -28.94 -13.29
CA GLU A 86 5.28 -28.95 -13.04
C GLU A 86 5.64 -28.18 -11.77
N PRO A 87 6.55 -28.69 -10.92
CA PRO A 87 7.06 -27.94 -9.77
C PRO A 87 7.75 -26.65 -10.21
N CYS A 88 7.41 -25.56 -9.54
CA CYS A 88 7.98 -24.26 -9.81
C CYS A 88 8.25 -23.48 -8.53
N ARG A 89 9.25 -22.60 -8.59
CA ARG A 89 9.51 -21.59 -7.59
C ARG A 89 9.13 -20.23 -8.18
N GLU A 90 8.13 -19.60 -7.57
CA GLU A 90 7.69 -18.26 -7.91
C GLU A 90 8.44 -17.26 -7.05
N VAL A 91 8.99 -16.22 -7.68
CA VAL A 91 9.60 -15.09 -7.00
C VAL A 91 8.91 -13.82 -7.45
N THR A 92 8.28 -13.13 -6.51
CA THR A 92 7.54 -11.89 -6.79
C THR A 92 8.10 -10.74 -5.98
N PHE A 93 8.28 -9.61 -6.64
CA PHE A 93 8.56 -8.33 -5.99
C PHE A 93 7.98 -7.17 -6.79
N GLY A 94 7.69 -6.08 -6.07
CA GLY A 94 7.26 -4.81 -6.62
C GLY A 94 8.39 -3.79 -6.56
N GLY A 95 8.36 -2.83 -7.49
CA GLY A 95 9.14 -1.59 -7.41
C GLY A 95 8.29 -0.40 -7.82
N VAL A 96 8.74 0.81 -7.48
CA VAL A 96 8.08 2.05 -7.90
C VAL A 96 8.82 2.58 -9.15
N PRO A 97 8.32 2.36 -10.38
CA PRO A 97 8.88 3.02 -11.54
C PRO A 97 8.62 4.52 -11.45
N PHE A 98 9.66 5.30 -11.70
CA PHE A 98 9.60 6.75 -11.81
C PHE A 98 9.68 7.15 -13.28
N ASP A 99 8.80 8.05 -13.69
CA ASP A 99 8.91 8.76 -14.95
C ASP A 99 9.94 9.88 -14.76
N ARG A 100 10.96 9.98 -15.64
CA ARG A 100 12.11 10.91 -15.49
C ARG A 100 11.69 12.37 -15.26
N THR A 101 10.46 12.72 -15.64
CA THR A 101 9.85 14.05 -15.60
C THR A 101 9.26 14.45 -14.24
N ASP A 102 8.98 13.51 -13.34
CA ASP A 102 8.27 13.79 -12.08
C ASP A 102 9.19 14.25 -10.93
N ALA A 103 10.50 14.42 -11.18
CA ALA A 103 11.50 14.71 -10.14
C ALA A 103 11.38 16.11 -9.51
N VAL A 104 10.36 16.87 -9.91
CA VAL A 104 10.09 18.22 -9.41
C VAL A 104 8.94 18.18 -8.41
N GLY A 105 9.31 18.17 -7.12
CA GLY A 105 8.48 18.72 -6.05
C GLY A 105 7.23 17.93 -5.68
N ARG A 106 7.40 16.75 -5.07
CA ARG A 106 6.37 16.23 -4.15
C ARG A 106 6.85 16.43 -2.73
N GLU A 107 6.24 17.40 -2.05
CA GLU A 107 6.33 17.53 -0.60
C GLU A 107 6.11 16.15 0.01
N ALA A 108 7.12 15.66 0.72
CA ALA A 108 7.02 14.41 1.44
C ALA A 108 5.85 14.52 2.40
N ASN A 109 4.76 13.81 2.12
CA ASN A 109 3.75 13.49 3.12
C ASN A 109 4.48 12.78 4.26
N ARG A 110 4.83 13.51 5.31
CA ARG A 110 5.43 12.92 6.50
C ARG A 110 4.30 12.27 7.26
N GLU A 111 4.27 10.94 7.21
CA GLU A 111 3.40 10.16 8.08
C GLU A 111 3.77 10.44 9.54
N PRO A 112 2.80 10.36 10.48
CA PRO A 112 3.10 10.46 11.89
C PRO A 112 4.10 9.38 12.30
N VAL A 113 5.05 9.75 13.14
CA VAL A 113 6.20 8.98 13.60
C VAL A 113 5.99 8.60 15.07
N PRO A 114 6.24 7.34 15.46
CA PRO A 114 6.16 6.91 16.85
C PRO A 114 7.07 7.72 17.80
N GLY A 115 6.58 8.01 19.00
CA GLY A 115 7.32 8.64 20.10
C GLY A 115 7.52 10.15 19.98
N VAL A 116 7.05 10.76 18.90
CA VAL A 116 7.15 12.21 18.68
C VAL A 116 5.87 12.90 19.17
N PRO A 117 5.96 14.05 19.88
CA PRO A 117 4.78 14.84 20.23
C PRO A 117 4.15 15.50 18.99
N TYR A 118 2.82 15.44 18.94
CA TYR A 118 2.01 16.05 17.88
C TYR A 118 1.05 17.11 18.44
N SER A 119 0.80 18.14 17.64
CA SER A 119 -0.43 18.93 17.70
C SER A 119 -1.39 18.44 16.63
N VAL A 120 -2.66 18.32 17.00
CA VAL A 120 -3.74 18.03 16.04
C VAL A 120 -4.80 19.09 16.25
N ASP A 121 -4.96 19.93 15.24
CA ASP A 121 -5.71 21.18 15.32
C ASP A 121 -6.81 21.20 14.25
N CYS A 122 -7.87 21.98 14.48
CA CYS A 122 -8.96 22.12 13.51
C CYS A 122 -8.45 22.82 12.26
N ALA A 123 -8.62 22.23 11.08
CA ALA A 123 -8.15 22.84 9.83
C ALA A 123 -8.83 24.19 9.48
N GLN A 124 -9.99 24.50 10.10
CA GLN A 124 -10.73 25.75 9.84
C GLN A 124 -10.31 26.91 10.75
N CYS A 125 -10.01 26.63 12.03
CA CYS A 125 -9.85 27.66 13.05
C CYS A 125 -8.63 27.44 13.96
N SER A 126 -7.86 26.39 13.70
CA SER A 126 -6.65 26.00 14.44
C SER A 126 -6.86 25.77 15.95
N ALA A 127 -8.11 25.57 16.39
CA ALA A 127 -8.41 25.14 17.75
C ALA A 127 -7.90 23.71 17.98
N PRO A 128 -7.28 23.41 19.13
CA PRO A 128 -6.75 22.08 19.41
C PRO A 128 -7.87 21.04 19.46
N ILE A 129 -7.66 19.93 18.76
CA ILE A 129 -8.58 18.77 18.71
C ILE A 129 -8.09 17.68 19.65
N LEU A 130 -6.79 17.43 19.68
CA LEU A 130 -6.16 16.53 20.64
C LEU A 130 -5.46 17.31 21.75
N ARG A 131 -5.20 16.62 22.87
CA ARG A 131 -4.35 17.15 23.94
C ARG A 131 -2.98 17.55 23.38
N ARG A 132 -2.52 18.74 23.76
CA ARG A 132 -1.19 19.22 23.34
C ARG A 132 -0.09 18.30 23.84
N GLY A 133 0.90 18.03 22.99
CA GLY A 133 2.00 17.15 23.32
C GLY A 133 1.63 15.67 23.35
N ALA A 134 0.48 15.29 22.75
CA ALA A 134 0.14 13.88 22.57
C ALA A 134 1.24 13.19 21.77
N ALA A 135 1.93 12.24 22.42
CA ALA A 135 2.92 11.40 21.79
C ALA A 135 2.36 9.97 21.75
N PHE A 136 2.38 9.37 20.56
CA PHE A 136 1.89 8.01 20.36
C PHE A 136 3.07 7.06 20.35
N ARG A 137 3.07 6.08 21.27
CA ARG A 137 4.07 5.01 21.29
C ARG A 137 4.03 4.18 20.01
N ARG A 138 2.85 3.99 19.43
CA ARG A 138 2.67 3.28 18.15
C ARG A 138 1.84 4.11 17.19
N VAL A 139 2.35 4.25 15.96
CA VAL A 139 1.60 4.74 14.81
C VAL A 139 1.49 3.57 13.83
N LEU A 140 0.29 3.09 13.57
CA LEU A 140 0.05 1.92 12.71
C LEU A 140 -0.96 2.27 11.62
N PRO A 141 -0.82 1.77 10.38
CA PRO A 141 -1.89 1.89 9.41
C PRO A 141 -3.13 1.15 9.92
N LEU A 142 -4.31 1.72 9.70
CA LEU A 142 -5.56 1.01 9.85
C LEU A 142 -5.53 -0.18 8.88
N PRO A 143 -5.94 -1.38 9.34
CA PRO A 143 -6.03 -2.52 8.47
C PRO A 143 -7.10 -2.25 7.40
N SER A 144 -6.96 -2.89 6.24
CA SER A 144 -7.90 -2.75 5.14
C SER A 144 -9.33 -3.13 5.57
N GLU A 145 -10.33 -2.59 4.89
CA GLU A 145 -11.70 -3.08 5.02
C GLU A 145 -11.72 -4.62 4.81
N GLY A 146 -12.49 -5.34 5.62
CA GLY A 146 -12.50 -6.82 5.62
C GLY A 146 -11.39 -7.49 6.43
N TRP A 147 -10.59 -6.73 7.20
CA TRP A 147 -9.53 -7.31 8.05
C TRP A 147 -10.03 -8.41 8.99
N ARG A 148 -11.30 -8.33 9.42
CA ARG A 148 -11.92 -9.33 10.28
C ARG A 148 -12.05 -10.68 9.57
N GLU A 149 -12.44 -10.68 8.30
CA GLU A 149 -12.52 -11.92 7.50
C GLU A 149 -11.13 -12.52 7.32
N ALA A 150 -10.11 -11.69 7.05
CA ALA A 150 -8.72 -12.14 6.93
C ALA A 150 -8.09 -12.56 8.27
N ALA A 151 -8.53 -11.98 9.39
CA ALA A 151 -8.01 -12.27 10.72
C ALA A 151 -8.32 -13.72 11.15
N GLY A 152 -9.44 -14.29 10.72
CA GLY A 152 -9.79 -15.69 11.00
C GLY A 152 -8.75 -16.68 10.47
N ASP A 153 -8.10 -16.33 9.37
CA ASP A 153 -7.05 -17.16 8.75
C ASP A 153 -5.66 -16.88 9.32
N TRP A 154 -5.47 -15.78 10.05
CA TRP A 154 -4.17 -15.35 10.59
C TRP A 154 -3.90 -15.85 12.02
N PHE A 155 -4.95 -16.08 12.80
CA PHE A 155 -4.80 -16.59 14.16
C PHE A 155 -4.83 -18.12 14.15
N CYS A 156 -3.65 -18.73 14.30
CA CYS A 156 -3.48 -20.19 14.27
C CYS A 156 -4.08 -20.92 15.49
N HIS A 157 -4.56 -20.20 16.51
CA HIS A 157 -5.21 -20.76 17.69
C HIS A 157 -6.14 -19.73 18.33
N ASP A 158 -7.22 -20.25 18.91
CA ASP A 158 -8.11 -19.49 19.77
C ASP A 158 -7.30 -19.01 21.00
N HIS A 159 -7.14 -17.71 21.17
CA HIS A 159 -6.40 -17.14 22.30
C HIS A 159 -7.31 -17.18 23.52
N GLY A 160 -7.38 -18.36 24.13
CA GLY A 160 -8.38 -18.81 25.10
C GLY A 160 -8.59 -17.93 26.33
N ASP A 161 -9.45 -16.92 26.19
CA ASP A 161 -10.26 -16.41 27.28
C ASP A 161 -11.72 -16.87 27.03
N PRO A 162 -12.33 -17.70 27.91
CA PRO A 162 -13.67 -18.25 27.70
C PRO A 162 -14.81 -17.21 27.62
N LYS A 163 -14.49 -15.92 27.75
CA LYS A 163 -15.43 -14.80 27.49
C LYS A 163 -15.07 -13.92 26.30
N ASN A 164 -13.87 -14.04 25.71
CA ASN A 164 -13.31 -13.09 24.72
C ASN A 164 -12.32 -13.74 23.72
N GLY A 165 -12.34 -15.06 23.51
CA GLY A 165 -11.41 -15.76 22.59
C GLY A 165 -11.56 -15.41 21.09
N GLY A 166 -12.58 -14.64 20.71
CA GLY A 166 -12.77 -14.23 19.32
C GLY A 166 -11.80 -13.14 18.85
N ILE A 167 -11.61 -13.06 17.53
CA ILE A 167 -11.08 -11.87 16.85
C ILE A 167 -11.79 -10.63 17.43
N PRO A 168 -11.06 -9.61 17.92
CA PRO A 168 -11.68 -8.46 18.56
C PRO A 168 -12.79 -7.86 17.70
N ASP A 169 -13.98 -7.66 18.29
CA ASP A 169 -15.10 -7.15 17.53
C ASP A 169 -14.88 -5.71 17.04
N VAL A 170 -14.07 -4.97 17.78
CA VAL A 170 -13.80 -3.55 17.58
C VAL A 170 -12.29 -3.35 17.58
N LEU A 171 -11.80 -2.74 16.50
CA LEU A 171 -10.43 -2.26 16.44
C LEU A 171 -10.36 -0.89 17.13
N ALA A 172 -9.88 -0.85 18.38
CA ALA A 172 -9.73 0.39 19.14
C ALA A 172 -8.26 0.61 19.54
N PRO A 173 -7.68 1.79 19.25
CA PRO A 173 -6.35 2.14 19.72
C PRO A 173 -6.35 2.32 21.25
N LYS A 174 -5.22 1.98 21.89
CA LYS A 174 -4.97 2.38 23.28
C LYS A 174 -4.70 3.89 23.38
N GLU A 175 -4.66 4.41 24.61
CA GLU A 175 -4.45 5.84 24.86
C GLU A 175 -3.19 6.43 24.21
N ASP A 176 -2.15 5.60 24.07
CA ASP A 176 -0.85 5.94 23.51
C ASP A 176 -0.69 5.45 22.05
N GLU A 177 -1.78 5.16 21.36
CA GLU A 177 -1.76 4.59 20.00
C GLU A 177 -2.55 5.45 19.02
N LEU A 178 -2.05 5.51 17.79
CA LEU A 178 -2.67 6.20 16.67
C LEU A 178 -2.75 5.23 15.50
N PHE A 179 -3.96 5.00 14.97
CA PHE A 179 -4.11 4.30 13.70
C PHE A 179 -4.36 5.28 12.56
N THR A 180 -3.68 5.11 11.42
CA THR A 180 -3.67 6.06 10.31
C THR A 180 -4.30 5.46 9.06
N SER A 181 -4.97 6.29 8.28
CA SER A 181 -5.46 5.94 6.94
C SER A 181 -5.52 7.19 6.08
N ALA A 182 -5.91 7.03 4.81
CA ALA A 182 -6.05 8.17 3.90
C ALA A 182 -7.15 9.16 4.36
N ASP A 183 -8.27 8.67 4.88
CA ASP A 183 -9.46 9.47 5.21
C ASP A 183 -9.57 9.83 6.69
N ARG A 184 -8.97 9.04 7.59
CA ARG A 184 -9.09 9.25 9.04
C ARG A 184 -7.86 8.88 9.87
N PHE A 185 -7.76 9.52 11.03
CA PHE A 185 -6.96 9.10 12.17
C PHE A 185 -7.87 8.48 13.21
N LEU A 186 -7.57 7.27 13.66
CA LEU A 186 -8.27 6.63 14.78
C LEU A 186 -7.43 6.78 16.03
N VAL A 187 -8.00 7.42 17.05
CA VAL A 187 -7.36 7.70 18.34
C VAL A 187 -8.25 7.23 19.47
N HIS A 188 -7.65 7.01 20.64
CA HIS A 188 -8.44 6.75 21.83
C HIS A 188 -9.25 7.98 22.22
N HIS A 189 -10.48 7.78 22.69
CA HIS A 189 -11.41 8.87 23.00
C HIS A 189 -10.85 9.86 24.04
N SER A 190 -10.05 9.39 25.01
CA SER A 190 -9.42 10.25 26.01
C SER A 190 -8.41 11.24 25.44
N ALA A 191 -7.91 11.03 24.22
CA ALA A 191 -7.01 11.98 23.55
C ALA A 191 -7.73 13.23 23.01
N VAL A 192 -9.06 13.19 22.81
CA VAL A 192 -9.86 14.18 22.06
C VAL A 192 -10.39 15.34 22.94
N GLN A 193 -9.90 15.47 24.16
CA GLN A 193 -10.63 16.16 25.25
C GLN A 193 -10.59 17.69 25.26
N ASP A 194 -9.72 18.36 24.50
CA ASP A 194 -9.43 19.79 24.74
C ASP A 194 -10.24 20.78 23.88
N GLY A 195 -10.95 20.32 22.83
CA GLY A 195 -11.63 21.25 21.92
C GLY A 195 -12.67 20.61 21.03
N VAL A 196 -13.31 19.54 21.53
CA VAL A 196 -14.30 18.78 20.78
C VAL A 196 -15.57 18.58 21.58
N VAL A 197 -16.70 18.89 20.96
CA VAL A 197 -18.04 18.57 21.45
C VAL A 197 -18.53 17.34 20.68
N ALA A 198 -18.86 16.28 21.41
CA ALA A 198 -19.50 15.10 20.84
C ALA A 198 -21.02 15.29 20.84
N ASN A 199 -21.65 15.30 19.67
CA ASN A 199 -23.11 15.30 19.54
C ASN A 199 -23.56 14.37 18.40
N ASP A 200 -24.60 13.57 18.63
CA ASP A 200 -25.16 12.62 17.66
C ASP A 200 -24.11 11.70 17.03
N GLY A 201 -23.15 11.23 17.82
CA GLY A 201 -22.02 10.41 17.35
C GLY A 201 -20.99 11.18 16.51
N ARG A 202 -21.15 12.49 16.30
CA ARG A 202 -20.20 13.35 15.58
C ARG A 202 -19.30 14.11 16.54
N LEU A 203 -18.05 14.30 16.13
CA LEU A 203 -17.07 15.11 16.84
C LEU A 203 -16.99 16.47 16.17
N ARG A 204 -17.33 17.53 16.90
CA ARG A 204 -17.37 18.92 16.40
C ARG A 204 -16.33 19.75 17.12
N CYS A 205 -15.62 20.60 16.39
CA CYS A 205 -14.73 21.58 17.01
C CYS A 205 -15.54 22.51 17.94
N SER A 206 -15.08 22.70 19.18
CA SER A 206 -15.76 23.53 20.17
C SER A 206 -15.84 25.01 19.77
N VAL A 207 -14.87 25.48 18.98
CA VAL A 207 -14.78 26.88 18.53
C VAL A 207 -15.64 27.14 17.30
N CYS A 208 -15.38 26.46 16.18
CA CYS A 208 -16.07 26.73 14.91
C CYS A 208 -17.25 25.79 14.60
N GLN A 209 -17.55 24.82 15.46
CA GLN A 209 -18.66 23.86 15.34
C GLN A 209 -18.60 22.93 14.10
N ARG A 210 -17.53 23.01 13.31
CA ARG A 210 -17.28 22.13 12.17
C ARG A 210 -17.11 20.70 12.64
N VAL A 211 -17.70 19.75 11.91
CA VAL A 211 -17.46 18.32 12.13
C VAL A 211 -16.01 18.00 11.76
N VAL A 212 -15.25 17.55 12.74
CA VAL A 212 -13.85 17.14 12.61
C VAL A 212 -13.67 15.63 12.65
N GLY A 213 -14.71 14.90 13.02
CA GLY A 213 -14.66 13.45 13.14
C GLY A 213 -15.99 12.84 13.55
N LYS A 214 -15.95 11.56 13.91
CA LYS A 214 -17.06 10.80 14.48
C LYS A 214 -16.57 9.89 15.61
N LYS A 215 -17.47 9.53 16.51
CA LYS A 215 -17.24 8.47 17.48
C LYS A 215 -17.31 7.14 16.72
N ASP A 216 -16.24 6.35 16.83
CA ASP A 216 -16.12 5.08 16.12
C ASP A 216 -16.56 3.92 17.03
N SER A 217 -16.21 4.00 18.32
CA SER A 217 -16.68 3.08 19.36
C SER A 217 -16.74 3.77 20.72
N CYS A 218 -17.04 3.02 21.79
CA CYS A 218 -16.97 3.56 23.15
C CYS A 218 -15.56 4.06 23.53
N ALA A 219 -14.51 3.42 22.99
CA ALA A 219 -13.13 3.73 23.30
C ALA A 219 -12.41 4.52 22.19
N ALA A 220 -12.95 4.56 20.96
CA ALA A 220 -12.28 5.12 19.80
C ALA A 220 -13.03 6.28 19.15
N SER A 221 -12.26 7.26 18.67
CA SER A 221 -12.71 8.43 17.94
C SER A 221 -11.98 8.50 16.61
N ALA A 222 -12.72 8.65 15.51
CA ALA A 222 -12.17 8.82 14.17
C ALA A 222 -12.17 10.32 13.79
N LEU A 223 -10.98 10.89 13.57
CA LEU A 223 -10.80 12.26 13.09
C LEU A 223 -10.58 12.26 11.58
N PHE A 224 -11.29 13.10 10.84
CA PHE A 224 -11.17 13.17 9.39
C PHE A 224 -9.92 13.93 8.98
N THR A 225 -9.05 13.31 8.17
CA THR A 225 -7.78 13.91 7.70
C THR A 225 -8.00 15.21 6.95
N THR A 226 -9.15 15.37 6.28
CA THR A 226 -9.53 16.60 5.56
C THR A 226 -10.02 17.73 6.46
N ARG A 227 -10.17 17.48 7.76
CA ARG A 227 -10.77 18.43 8.73
C ARG A 227 -9.84 18.79 9.88
N VAL A 228 -8.69 18.13 9.97
CA VAL A 228 -7.67 18.40 10.99
C VAL A 228 -6.32 18.66 10.32
N GLN A 229 -5.48 19.43 10.99
CA GLN A 229 -4.07 19.62 10.66
C GLN A 229 -3.24 18.90 11.71
N VAL A 230 -2.22 18.18 11.28
CA VAL A 230 -1.29 17.50 12.19
C VAL A 230 0.06 18.19 12.07
N ALA A 231 0.69 18.55 13.18
CA ALA A 231 2.04 19.11 13.17
C ALA A 231 2.90 18.42 14.24
N SER A 232 4.17 18.18 13.94
CA SER A 232 5.14 17.68 14.91
C SER A 232 5.83 18.86 15.60
N ASP A 233 6.04 18.77 16.91
CA ASP A 233 6.79 19.78 17.66
C ASP A 233 8.31 19.72 17.37
N ALA A 234 8.83 18.59 16.90
CA ALA A 234 10.27 18.34 16.73
C ALA A 234 10.83 18.84 15.38
N GLN A 235 9.97 19.18 14.42
CA GLN A 235 10.37 19.63 13.09
C GLN A 235 9.65 20.96 12.83
N SER A 236 10.38 21.97 12.31
CA SER A 236 9.81 23.26 11.88
C SER A 236 8.41 23.05 11.32
N ARG A 237 7.40 23.81 11.78
CA ARG A 237 5.94 23.63 11.56
C ARG A 237 5.56 23.41 10.09
N VAL A 238 5.94 22.27 9.53
CA VAL A 238 5.48 21.77 8.25
C VAL A 238 4.23 21.00 8.61
N PRO A 239 3.04 21.48 8.23
CA PRO A 239 1.83 20.73 8.43
C PRO A 239 2.01 19.36 7.80
N CYS A 240 1.89 18.29 8.59
CA CYS A 240 1.57 16.99 8.03
C CYS A 240 0.24 17.18 7.30
N SER A 241 0.26 16.93 5.99
CA SER A 241 -0.74 17.40 5.04
C SER A 241 -2.17 17.18 5.53
N ALA A 242 -2.93 18.27 5.64
CA ALA A 242 -4.38 18.16 5.67
C ALA A 242 -4.79 17.73 4.25
N GLY A 243 -5.01 16.43 4.06
CA GLY A 243 -5.41 15.90 2.76
C GLY A 243 -6.68 16.59 2.30
N ASP A 244 -6.67 17.25 1.15
CA ASP A 244 -7.92 17.69 0.53
C ASP A 244 -8.70 16.46 0.01
N ALA A 245 -9.94 16.69 -0.46
CA ALA A 245 -10.76 15.59 -0.97
C ALA A 245 -10.09 14.88 -2.17
N ALA A 246 -9.35 15.61 -3.01
CA ALA A 246 -8.65 15.04 -4.15
C ALA A 246 -7.50 14.13 -3.70
N PHE A 247 -6.78 14.51 -2.64
CA PHE A 247 -5.72 13.72 -2.03
C PHE A 247 -6.29 12.43 -1.41
N VAL A 248 -7.38 12.50 -0.66
CA VAL A 248 -8.03 11.32 -0.08
C VAL A 248 -8.48 10.37 -1.18
N VAL A 249 -9.21 10.86 -2.18
CA VAL A 249 -9.66 10.05 -3.31
C VAL A 249 -8.48 9.44 -4.06
N SER A 250 -7.43 10.23 -4.35
CA SER A 250 -6.23 9.73 -5.03
C SER A 250 -5.51 8.64 -4.22
N SER A 251 -5.45 8.79 -2.90
CA SER A 251 -4.82 7.82 -2.01
C SER A 251 -5.62 6.52 -1.92
N LEU A 252 -6.96 6.61 -1.86
CA LEU A 252 -7.85 5.45 -1.91
C LEU A 252 -7.76 4.71 -3.25
N ILE A 253 -7.72 5.46 -4.37
CA ILE A 253 -7.55 4.90 -5.72
C ILE A 253 -6.22 4.14 -5.81
N ARG A 254 -5.13 4.77 -5.37
CA ARG A 254 -3.80 4.12 -5.34
C ARG A 254 -3.80 2.86 -4.48
N GLY A 255 -4.40 2.92 -3.30
CA GLY A 255 -4.52 1.76 -2.39
C GLY A 255 -5.23 0.57 -3.04
N GLN A 256 -6.38 0.81 -3.69
CA GLN A 256 -7.14 -0.22 -4.39
C GLN A 256 -6.38 -0.75 -5.61
N LEU A 257 -5.79 0.15 -6.41
CA LEU A 257 -5.07 -0.22 -7.62
C LEU A 257 -3.69 -0.82 -7.37
N LEU A 258 -3.17 -0.82 -6.13
CA LEU A 258 -2.01 -1.62 -5.75
C LEU A 258 -2.30 -3.12 -5.77
N ILE A 259 -3.55 -3.50 -5.51
CA ILE A 259 -3.96 -4.89 -5.34
C ILE A 259 -4.69 -5.38 -6.60
N ASN A 260 -5.54 -4.53 -7.19
CA ASN A 260 -6.42 -4.87 -8.30
C ASN A 260 -6.18 -4.00 -9.53
N THR A 261 -6.55 -4.47 -10.73
CA THR A 261 -6.50 -3.67 -11.97
C THR A 261 -7.71 -2.73 -12.12
N ASN A 262 -8.75 -2.96 -11.32
CA ASN A 262 -9.91 -2.11 -11.19
C ASN A 262 -9.95 -1.48 -9.79
N CYS A 263 -10.54 -0.30 -9.70
CA CYS A 263 -10.80 0.38 -8.46
C CYS A 263 -12.27 0.72 -8.42
N ARG A 264 -12.97 0.17 -7.43
CA ARG A 264 -14.37 0.45 -7.16
C ARG A 264 -14.45 1.06 -5.76
N ILE A 265 -14.81 2.33 -5.69
CA ILE A 265 -15.00 3.05 -4.43
C ILE A 265 -16.45 3.52 -4.40
N ILE A 266 -17.15 3.23 -3.30
CA ILE A 266 -18.49 3.74 -3.04
C ILE A 266 -18.36 4.75 -1.90
N LEU A 267 -18.63 6.01 -2.19
CA LEU A 267 -18.64 7.08 -1.21
C LEU A 267 -20.08 7.37 -0.85
N GLU A 268 -20.47 7.08 0.38
CA GLU A 268 -21.82 7.29 0.87
C GLU A 268 -21.89 8.55 1.72
N SER A 269 -22.94 9.35 1.50
CA SER A 269 -23.26 10.51 2.31
C SER A 269 -24.43 10.21 3.24
N GLU A 270 -24.42 10.80 4.43
CA GLU A 270 -25.57 10.81 5.34
C GLU A 270 -26.72 11.62 4.71
N GLY A 271 -27.52 10.96 3.87
CA GLY A 271 -28.60 11.58 3.10
C GLY A 271 -28.98 10.80 1.84
N ASP A 272 -28.71 9.49 1.80
CA ASP A 272 -29.04 8.59 0.69
C ASP A 272 -28.38 8.94 -0.66
N ARG A 273 -27.28 9.71 -0.61
CA ARG A 273 -26.47 10.01 -1.80
C ARG A 273 -25.22 9.15 -1.79
N SER A 274 -25.08 8.36 -2.84
CA SER A 274 -23.89 7.54 -3.06
C SER A 274 -23.20 7.98 -4.35
N LEU A 275 -21.89 8.16 -4.28
CA LEU A 275 -21.02 8.37 -5.42
C LEU A 275 -20.22 7.09 -5.66
N LEU A 276 -20.47 6.44 -6.80
CA LEU A 276 -19.66 5.32 -7.27
C LEU A 276 -18.53 5.86 -8.15
N LEU A 277 -17.30 5.67 -7.71
CA LEU A 277 -16.11 5.83 -8.54
C LEU A 277 -15.67 4.44 -8.99
N TRP A 278 -15.78 4.18 -10.29
CA TRP A 278 -15.29 2.94 -10.89
C TRP A 278 -14.24 3.28 -11.94
N LEU A 279 -13.00 2.98 -11.62
CA LEU A 279 -11.84 3.24 -12.45
C LEU A 279 -11.24 1.91 -12.90
N MET A 280 -10.75 1.90 -14.12
CA MET A 280 -10.00 0.79 -14.70
C MET A 280 -8.71 1.37 -15.24
N GLU A 281 -7.58 0.75 -14.88
CA GLU A 281 -6.30 1.13 -15.44
C GLU A 281 -6.26 0.69 -16.91
N THR A 282 -6.18 1.65 -17.85
CA THR A 282 -6.17 1.36 -19.30
C THR A 282 -4.77 1.37 -19.93
N GLY A 283 -3.72 1.45 -19.12
CA GLY A 283 -2.31 1.51 -19.55
C GLY A 283 -1.45 0.36 -19.01
N LEU A 284 -2.04 -0.82 -18.84
CA LEU A 284 -1.32 -2.00 -18.35
C LEU A 284 -0.35 -2.49 -19.42
N GLU A 285 0.95 -2.36 -19.16
CA GLU A 285 1.99 -2.96 -19.99
C GLU A 285 2.39 -4.29 -19.39
N HIS A 286 2.05 -5.38 -20.06
CA HIS A 286 2.43 -6.73 -19.67
C HIS A 286 3.48 -7.27 -20.64
N CYS A 287 4.66 -7.58 -20.13
CA CYS A 287 5.74 -8.22 -20.89
C CYS A 287 6.00 -9.60 -20.32
N ALA A 288 6.00 -10.62 -21.17
CA ALA A 288 6.31 -11.98 -20.76
C ALA A 288 7.45 -12.54 -21.62
N ALA A 289 8.36 -13.27 -20.99
CA ALA A 289 9.43 -14.01 -21.63
C ALA A 289 9.44 -15.43 -21.06
N SER A 290 9.49 -16.43 -21.94
CA SER A 290 9.48 -17.85 -21.55
C SER A 290 10.75 -18.55 -22.02
N GLY A 291 11.19 -19.56 -21.28
CA GLY A 291 12.31 -20.40 -21.69
C GLY A 291 13.69 -19.71 -21.64
N LEU A 292 13.84 -18.67 -20.82
CA LEU A 292 15.11 -17.95 -20.68
C LEU A 292 16.21 -18.87 -20.16
N GLN A 293 17.37 -18.78 -20.83
CA GLN A 293 18.60 -19.50 -20.50
C GLN A 293 19.58 -18.58 -19.76
N PRO A 294 20.43 -19.13 -18.87
CA PRO A 294 21.45 -18.35 -18.17
C PRO A 294 22.33 -17.53 -19.13
N GLY A 295 22.65 -16.29 -18.76
CA GLY A 295 23.47 -15.39 -19.59
C GLY A 295 22.72 -14.72 -20.75
N THR A 296 21.41 -14.94 -20.88
CA THR A 296 20.59 -14.26 -21.89
C THR A 296 20.18 -12.88 -21.39
N THR A 297 20.45 -11.84 -22.18
CA THR A 297 19.85 -10.51 -21.99
C THR A 297 18.49 -10.49 -22.68
N CYS A 298 17.43 -10.21 -21.94
CA CYS A 298 16.11 -10.04 -22.51
C CYS A 298 15.76 -8.55 -22.52
N LEU A 299 15.45 -8.02 -23.71
CA LEU A 299 14.85 -6.70 -23.85
C LEU A 299 13.35 -6.84 -23.69
N CYS A 300 12.76 -6.09 -22.75
CA CYS A 300 11.31 -5.95 -22.73
C CYS A 300 10.86 -5.31 -24.05
N PRO A 301 9.98 -5.93 -24.85
CA PRO A 301 9.54 -5.34 -26.11
C PRO A 301 8.78 -4.05 -25.82
N ALA A 302 9.41 -2.91 -26.09
CA ALA A 302 8.73 -1.64 -26.18
C ALA A 302 7.84 -1.68 -27.44
N GLN A 303 6.53 -1.70 -27.26
CA GLN A 303 5.56 -1.41 -28.31
C GLN A 303 5.63 -2.33 -29.55
N ALA A 304 5.07 -3.53 -29.45
CA ALA A 304 4.30 -4.03 -30.59
C ALA A 304 3.04 -3.16 -30.66
N SER A 305 2.98 -2.28 -31.65
CA SER A 305 1.81 -1.47 -31.96
C SER A 305 0.53 -2.30 -31.89
N ASN A 306 -0.47 -1.81 -31.15
CA ASN A 306 -1.86 -2.22 -31.30
C ASN A 306 -2.32 -1.88 -32.73
N GLN A 307 -2.01 -2.75 -33.67
CA GLN A 307 -2.72 -2.89 -34.93
C GLN A 307 -3.04 -4.37 -35.12
N GLY A 308 -4.27 -4.73 -34.75
CA GLY A 308 -4.88 -5.99 -35.16
C GLY A 308 -5.07 -7.02 -34.04
N ALA A 309 -6.16 -6.88 -33.30
CA ALA A 309 -7.11 -7.99 -33.06
C ALA A 309 -8.29 -7.47 -32.23
N ALA A 310 -9.22 -6.81 -32.91
CA ALA A 310 -10.62 -6.97 -32.55
C ALA A 310 -11.02 -8.41 -32.91
N ALA A 311 -11.39 -9.23 -31.93
CA ALA A 311 -12.39 -10.31 -32.04
C ALA A 311 -12.52 -11.08 -30.72
N PHE A 312 -13.76 -11.08 -30.21
CA PHE A 312 -14.37 -11.78 -29.07
C PHE A 312 -14.21 -11.17 -27.68
#